data_AF-A0A285CCH8-F1
#
_entry.id   AF-A0A285CCH8-F1
#
_cell.length_a   1.000
_cell.length_b   1.000
_cell.length_c   1.000
_cell.angle_alpha   90.00
_cell.angle_beta   90.00
_cell.angle_gamma   90.00
#
_symmetry.space_group_name_H-M   'P 1'
#
loop_
_entity.id
_entity.type
_entity.pdbx_description
1 polymer ?
#
loop_
_entity_poly.entity_id
_entity_poly.type
_entity_poly.pdbx_seq_one_letter_code
_entity_poly.pdbx_strand_id
1 'polypeptide(L)'
;MDGDLDAKLPLGETGGSVVARFRTSMERIVEAHAGGTVMVVTHVGTVTVGLVSLCADLSAERVWGRPLPHGTAVEVSVTAGEWSCPVWPTENRSASSRPA
;
A
#
# COMPACT_ATOMS: atom_id res chain seq x y z
N MET A 1 6.56 17.15 7.19
CA MET A 1 7.17 15.99 6.51
C MET A 1 6.43 15.88 5.19
N ASP A 2 6.90 16.62 4.19
CA ASP A 2 6.19 16.85 2.92
C ASP A 2 6.56 15.75 1.92
N GLY A 3 6.36 14.48 2.31
CA GLY A 3 6.77 13.32 1.51
C GLY A 3 8.27 12.99 1.57
N ASP A 4 9.05 13.67 2.41
CA ASP A 4 10.45 13.34 2.67
C ASP A 4 10.56 11.97 3.38
N LEU A 5 11.00 10.95 2.63
CA LEU A 5 11.18 9.58 3.11
C LEU A 5 12.49 9.36 3.86
N ASP A 6 13.42 10.31 3.78
CA ASP A 6 14.70 10.27 4.49
C ASP A 6 14.62 10.94 5.86
N ALA A 7 13.60 11.78 6.07
CA ALA A 7 13.28 12.32 7.37
C ALA A 7 13.10 11.21 8.42
N LYS A 8 13.77 11.38 9.56
CA LYS A 8 13.82 10.39 10.63
C LYS A 8 13.25 10.95 11.92
N LEU A 9 12.32 10.23 12.54
CA LEU A 9 11.92 10.51 13.92
C LEU A 9 13.02 10.04 14.87
N PRO A 10 13.25 10.71 16.03
CA PRO A 10 14.22 10.24 17.01
C PRO A 10 13.97 8.77 17.38
N LEU A 11 15.00 7.93 17.24
CA LEU A 11 14.96 6.47 17.43
C LEU A 11 14.01 5.69 16.50
N GLY A 12 13.34 6.34 15.56
CA GLY A 12 12.49 5.72 14.55
C GLY A 12 13.26 5.23 13.33
N GLU A 13 12.56 4.54 12.44
CA GLU A 13 13.05 4.24 11.09
C GLU A 13 12.73 5.39 10.11
N THR A 14 13.38 5.38 8.95
CA THR A 14 13.04 6.28 7.84
C THR A 14 11.90 5.69 7.01
N GLY A 15 11.16 6.55 6.31
CA GLY A 15 10.15 6.08 5.35
C GLY A 15 10.77 5.21 4.24
N GLY A 16 11.99 5.54 3.80
CA GLY A 16 12.73 4.73 2.83
C GLY A 16 13.02 3.31 3.33
N SER A 17 13.34 3.13 4.61
CA SER A 17 13.52 1.80 5.21
C SER A 17 12.24 0.99 5.22
N VAL A 18 11.10 1.63 5.52
CA VAL A 18 9.77 1.02 5.45
C VAL A 18 9.46 0.56 4.02
N VAL A 19 9.68 1.43 3.02
CA VAL A 19 9.43 1.13 1.61
C VAL A 19 10.28 -0.05 1.14
N ALA A 20 11.58 -0.05 1.43
CA ALA A 20 12.48 -1.12 1.04
C ALA A 20 12.03 -2.47 1.64
N ARG A 21 11.71 -2.49 2.93
CA ARG A 21 11.22 -3.70 3.62
C ARG A 21 9.88 -4.17 3.06
N PHE A 22 8.98 -3.25 2.76
CA PHE A 22 7.67 -3.57 2.19
C PHE A 22 7.83 -4.19 0.80
N ARG A 23 8.59 -3.56 -0.10
CA ARG A 23 8.88 -4.06 -1.45
C ARG A 23 9.44 -5.48 -1.41
N THR A 24 10.50 -5.71 -0.65
CA THR A 24 11.11 -7.05 -0.56
C THR A 24 10.13 -8.09 -0.03
N SER A 25 9.25 -7.72 0.90
CA SER A 25 8.23 -8.64 1.41
C SER A 25 7.18 -8.98 0.35
N MET A 26 6.74 -7.97 -0.41
CA MET A 26 5.77 -8.14 -1.49
C MET A 26 6.32 -8.99 -2.64
N GLU A 27 7.57 -8.74 -3.06
CA GLU A 27 8.26 -9.53 -4.10
C GLU A 27 8.33 -11.01 -3.71
N ARG A 28 8.71 -11.31 -2.46
CA ARG A 28 8.74 -12.69 -1.94
C ARG A 28 7.37 -13.36 -1.92
N ILE A 29 6.32 -12.60 -1.59
CA ILE A 29 4.94 -13.12 -1.59
C ILE A 29 4.49 -13.45 -3.01
N VAL A 30 4.79 -12.58 -3.99
CA VAL A 30 4.47 -12.82 -5.40
C VAL A 30 5.20 -14.05 -5.93
N GLU A 31 6.48 -14.21 -5.59
CA GLU A 31 7.27 -15.39 -5.96
C GLU A 31 6.69 -16.67 -5.34
N ALA A 32 6.37 -16.66 -4.05
CA ALA A 32 5.86 -17.83 -3.33
C ALA A 32 4.43 -18.24 -3.72
N HIS A 33 3.64 -17.30 -4.25
CA HIS A 33 2.21 -17.48 -4.54
C HIS A 33 1.86 -17.11 -5.99
N ALA A 34 2.76 -17.44 -6.93
CA ALA A 34 2.58 -17.14 -8.35
C ALA A 34 1.23 -17.64 -8.90
N GLY A 35 0.47 -16.74 -9.53
CA GLY A 35 -0.85 -17.03 -10.11
C GLY A 35 -2.01 -17.13 -9.11
N GLY A 36 -1.77 -16.90 -7.82
CA GLY A 36 -2.78 -16.92 -6.77
C GLY A 36 -3.21 -15.54 -6.27
N THR A 37 -4.16 -15.54 -5.34
CA THR A 37 -4.58 -14.37 -4.57
C THR A 37 -4.19 -14.54 -3.12
N VAL A 38 -3.62 -13.50 -2.51
CA VAL A 38 -3.14 -13.49 -1.13
C VAL A 38 -3.75 -12.31 -0.37
N MET A 39 -4.03 -12.51 0.92
CA MET A 39 -4.43 -11.43 1.83
C MET A 39 -3.23 -11.06 2.70
N VAL A 40 -2.80 -9.79 2.65
CA VAL A 40 -1.75 -9.25 3.52
C VAL A 40 -2.37 -8.36 4.58
N VAL A 41 -2.18 -8.70 5.86
CA VAL A 41 -2.62 -7.88 6.99
C VAL A 41 -1.45 -7.06 7.49
N THR A 42 -1.59 -5.73 7.48
CA THR A 42 -0.52 -4.79 7.88
C THR A 42 -1.10 -3.48 8.43
N HIS A 43 -0.24 -2.50 8.67
CA HIS A 43 -0.60 -1.19 9.22
C HIS A 43 -0.73 -0.13 8.14
N VAL A 44 -1.60 0.87 8.40
CA VAL A 44 -1.93 1.94 7.44
C VAL A 44 -0.71 2.73 6.98
N GLY A 45 0.24 3.04 7.86
CA GLY A 45 1.45 3.78 7.48
C GLY A 45 2.31 3.01 6.48
N THR A 46 2.53 1.72 6.74
CA THR A 46 3.32 0.83 5.88
C THR A 46 2.66 0.63 4.52
N VAL A 47 1.37 0.29 4.48
CA VAL A 47 0.68 0.04 3.20
C VAL A 47 0.57 1.32 2.37
N THR A 48 0.35 2.48 3.00
CA THR A 48 0.21 3.75 2.27
C THR A 48 1.53 4.14 1.60
N VAL A 49 2.64 4.17 2.35
CA VAL A 49 3.95 4.54 1.78
C VAL A 49 4.46 3.48 0.81
N GLY A 50 4.22 2.20 1.11
CA GLY A 50 4.66 1.07 0.30
C GLY A 50 3.96 1.02 -1.06
N LEU A 51 2.63 1.17 -1.09
CA LEU A 51 1.87 1.11 -2.35
C LEU A 51 2.09 2.34 -3.22
N VAL A 52 2.23 3.54 -2.66
CA VAL A 52 2.63 4.73 -3.45
C VAL A 52 3.99 4.53 -4.12
N SER A 53 4.89 3.76 -3.50
CA SER A 53 6.21 3.46 -4.09
C SER A 53 6.19 2.31 -5.10
N LEU A 54 5.21 1.40 -5.04
CA LEU A 54 5.14 0.22 -5.92
C LEU A 54 4.23 0.45 -7.13
N CYS A 55 3.05 1.01 -6.90
CA CYS A 55 2.00 1.15 -7.91
C CYS A 55 2.19 2.45 -8.70
N ALA A 56 2.57 2.34 -9.98
CA ALA A 56 2.81 3.50 -10.84
C ALA A 56 1.56 4.37 -11.05
N ASP A 57 0.37 3.81 -10.87
CA ASP A 57 -0.93 4.46 -11.00
C ASP A 57 -1.48 5.05 -9.68
N LEU A 58 -0.77 4.88 -8.56
CA LEU A 58 -1.18 5.40 -7.25
C LEU A 58 -0.28 6.56 -6.80
N SER A 59 -0.79 7.78 -6.89
CA SER A 59 -0.05 8.95 -6.46
C SER A 59 -0.20 9.23 -4.95
N ALA A 60 0.81 9.90 -4.40
CA ALA A 60 0.81 10.47 -3.06
C ALA A 60 -0.45 11.31 -2.77
N GLU A 61 -0.86 12.16 -3.71
CA GLU A 61 -2.03 13.05 -3.57
C GLU A 61 -3.34 12.29 -3.40
N ARG A 62 -3.45 11.09 -3.96
CA ARG A 62 -4.65 10.25 -3.85
C ARG A 62 -4.81 9.64 -2.47
N VAL A 63 -3.72 9.45 -1.72
CA VAL A 63 -3.72 8.72 -0.45
C VAL A 63 -3.47 9.60 0.77
N TRP A 64 -2.64 10.64 0.65
CA TRP A 64 -2.27 11.47 1.79
C TRP A 64 -3.47 12.29 2.29
N GLY A 65 -3.67 12.28 3.61
CA GLY A 65 -4.87 12.85 4.24
C GLY A 65 -6.13 11.99 4.11
N ARG A 66 -6.03 10.79 3.52
CA ARG A 66 -7.16 9.89 3.27
C ARG A 66 -6.87 8.46 3.78
N PRO A 67 -6.58 8.31 5.08
CA PRO A 67 -6.13 7.05 5.66
C PRO A 67 -7.19 5.95 5.47
N LEU A 68 -6.73 4.71 5.25
CA LEU A 68 -7.62 3.55 5.23
C LEU A 68 -8.27 3.37 6.63
N PRO A 69 -9.60 3.26 6.71
CA PRO A 69 -10.26 2.84 7.95
C PRO A 69 -9.79 1.44 8.36
N HIS A 70 -9.83 1.15 9.67
CA HIS A 70 -9.50 -0.18 10.18
C HIS A 70 -10.34 -1.27 9.50
N GLY A 71 -9.69 -2.39 9.15
CA GLY A 71 -10.35 -3.52 8.49
C GLY A 71 -10.73 -3.28 7.02
N THR A 72 -10.39 -2.13 6.44
CA THR A 72 -10.63 -1.88 5.01
C THR A 72 -9.53 -2.50 4.17
N ALA A 73 -9.91 -3.33 3.20
CA ALA A 73 -8.99 -3.90 2.23
C ALA A 73 -8.73 -2.92 1.08
N VAL A 74 -7.50 -2.91 0.58
CA VAL A 74 -7.11 -2.30 -0.70
C VAL A 74 -6.75 -3.42 -1.65
N GLU A 75 -7.31 -3.39 -2.86
CA GLU A 75 -7.04 -4.39 -3.88
C GLU A 75 -5.86 -3.91 -4.75
N VAL A 76 -4.90 -4.82 -4.94
CA VAL A 76 -3.67 -4.56 -5.70
C VAL A 76 -3.43 -5.74 -6.62
N SER A 77 -3.18 -5.47 -7.89
CA SER A 77 -2.81 -6.49 -8.88
C SER A 77 -1.34 -6.37 -9.25
N VAL A 78 -0.71 -7.50 -9.54
CA VAL A 78 0.64 -7.56 -10.11
C VAL A 78 0.63 -8.43 -11.36
N THR A 79 1.06 -7.87 -12.48
CA THR A 79 1.14 -8.58 -13.77
C THR A 79 2.51 -8.36 -14.36
N ALA A 80 3.25 -9.43 -14.65
CA ALA A 80 4.62 -9.34 -15.18
C ALA A 80 5.56 -8.42 -14.37
N GLY A 81 5.34 -8.34 -13.05
CA GLY A 81 6.11 -7.47 -12.13
C GLY A 81 5.62 -6.02 -12.05
N GLU A 82 4.64 -5.64 -12.85
CA GLU A 82 4.01 -4.31 -12.80
C GLU A 82 2.89 -4.31 -11.76
N TRP A 83 2.99 -3.41 -10.79
CA TRP A 83 2.02 -3.24 -9.70
C TRP A 83 1.00 -2.17 -10.06
N SER A 84 -0.28 -2.43 -9.79
CA SER A 84 -1.38 -1.50 -10.01
C SER A 84 -2.34 -1.46 -8.83
N CYS A 85 -2.72 -0.25 -8.44
CA CYS A 85 -3.73 0.05 -7.43
C CYS A 85 -4.64 1.16 -7.99
N PRO A 86 -5.61 0.78 -8.85
CA PRO A 86 -6.39 1.77 -9.60
C PRO A 86 -7.41 2.50 -8.72
N VAL A 87 -7.82 1.93 -7.59
CA VAL A 87 -8.81 2.51 -6.68
C VAL A 87 -8.29 2.51 -5.26
N TRP A 88 -8.20 3.70 -4.66
CA TRP A 88 -7.97 3.81 -3.23
C TRP A 88 -9.33 3.76 -2.51
N PRO A 89 -9.55 2.87 -1.53
CA PRO A 89 -10.88 2.64 -0.94
C PRO A 89 -11.61 3.89 -0.41
N THR A 90 -10.89 4.93 0.02
CA THR A 90 -11.50 6.18 0.51
C THR A 90 -11.82 7.19 -0.61
N GLU A 91 -11.57 6.83 -1.87
CA GLU A 91 -12.04 7.53 -3.07
C GLU A 91 -13.52 7.34 -3.32
N ASN A 92 -14.00 6.12 -3.11
CA ASN A 92 -15.41 5.80 -3.24
C ASN A 92 -16.09 5.81 -1.87
N ARG A 93 -16.66 6.96 -1.48
CA ARG A 93 -17.58 7.03 -0.32
C ARG A 93 -18.83 6.14 -0.48
N SER A 94 -19.04 5.53 -1.65
CA SER A 94 -20.25 4.74 -1.96
C SER A 94 -20.07 3.22 -1.90
N ALA A 95 -18.88 2.68 -1.63
CA ALA A 95 -18.66 1.22 -1.60
C ALA A 95 -18.89 0.56 -0.23
N SER A 96 -19.44 1.30 0.74
CA SER A 96 -19.93 0.71 1.99
C SER A 96 -21.28 0.03 1.77
N SER A 97 -21.27 -1.11 1.06
CA SER A 97 -22.27 -2.15 1.25
C SER A 97 -21.77 -3.44 0.59
N ARG A 98 -21.38 -4.42 1.40
CA ARG A 98 -21.61 -5.83 1.05
C ARG A 98 -22.94 -6.23 1.69
N PRO A 99 -23.87 -6.88 0.97
CA PRO A 99 -25.03 -7.48 1.60
C PRO A 99 -24.58 -8.68 2.44
N ALA A 100 -25.35 -8.92 3.50
CA ALA A 100 -25.20 -10.05 4.43
C ALA A 100 -25.38 -11.41 3.76
#